data_AF-A0A851SM56-F1
#
_entry.id   AF-A0A851SM56-F1
#
_cell.length_a   1.000
_cell.length_b   1.000
_cell.length_c   1.000
_cell.angle_alpha   90.00
_cell.angle_beta   90.00
_cell.angle_gamma   90.00
#
_symmetry.space_group_name_H-M   'P 1'
#
loop_
_entity.id
_entity.type
_entity.pdbx_description
1 polymer ?
#
loop_
_entity_poly.entity_id
_entity_poly.type
_entity_poly.pdbx_seq_one_letter_code
_entity_poly.pdbx_strand_id
1 'polypeptide(L)'
;AVDESELLTVPDGWKEPAFTREDNPKGLLEESSFATLFPKYREAYLKECWPLVQKALGEHYVNAALDLIEGSMTVTTTKKTFDPYAIIRARDLIKLLARSVPFEQAVRILQDDIACDIIKIGTLVRKRETFIKRRARLLGPKGSTLKALELLTNCYIMVQGNTVSALGPFSGLKEVRKVVLDTMKNIHPIYNIKTLMIKRELAKDPELRTQSWERFLPKFKRKNLKKRKEPKKKNIKKEYTPFPPPQPESQVSR
;
A
#
# COMPACT_ATOMS: atom_id res chain seq x y z
N ALA A 1 25.12 -15.34 -35.06
CA ALA A 1 24.87 -14.01 -34.50
C ALA A 1 23.76 -14.19 -33.48
N VAL A 2 23.97 -13.79 -32.23
CA VAL A 2 22.92 -13.83 -31.21
C VAL A 2 21.92 -12.74 -31.56
N ASP A 3 20.63 -13.06 -31.59
CA ASP A 3 19.57 -12.13 -31.96
C ASP A 3 19.53 -10.97 -30.95
N GLU A 4 19.63 -9.72 -31.40
CA GLU A 4 19.75 -8.55 -30.49
C GLU A 4 18.54 -8.40 -29.56
N SER A 5 17.38 -8.94 -29.95
CA SER A 5 16.18 -8.98 -29.10
C SER A 5 16.33 -9.90 -27.89
N GLU A 6 17.14 -10.96 -27.98
CA GLU A 6 17.37 -11.88 -26.85
C GLU A 6 18.32 -11.30 -25.81
N LEU A 7 19.24 -10.40 -26.21
CA LEU A 7 20.16 -9.69 -25.30
C LEU A 7 19.44 -8.69 -24.38
N LEU A 8 18.24 -8.24 -24.75
CA LEU A 8 17.39 -7.34 -23.97
C LEU A 8 16.46 -8.08 -23.00
N THR A 9 16.38 -9.41 -23.10
CA THR A 9 15.48 -10.23 -22.28
C THR A 9 16.27 -10.98 -21.22
N VAL A 10 15.88 -10.81 -19.96
CA VAL A 10 16.42 -11.60 -18.84
C VAL A 10 16.09 -13.08 -19.11
N PRO A 11 17.10 -13.99 -19.12
CA PRO A 11 16.85 -15.41 -19.35
C PRO A 11 15.84 -16.00 -18.36
N ASP A 12 14.98 -16.90 -18.85
CA ASP A 12 14.00 -17.59 -18.01
C ASP A 12 14.72 -18.37 -16.89
N GLY A 13 14.44 -17.99 -15.64
CA GLY A 13 15.07 -18.59 -14.45
C GLY A 13 16.32 -17.89 -13.92
N TRP A 14 16.73 -16.76 -14.50
CA TRP A 14 17.80 -15.93 -13.94
C TRP A 14 17.43 -15.44 -12.54
N LYS A 15 18.33 -15.65 -11.59
CA LYS A 15 18.25 -15.11 -10.22
C LYS A 15 19.45 -14.22 -9.97
N GLU A 16 19.20 -13.04 -9.40
CA GLU A 16 20.26 -12.15 -9.00
C GLU A 16 21.09 -12.83 -7.88
N PRO A 17 22.44 -12.78 -7.96
CA PRO A 17 23.28 -13.35 -6.93
C PRO A 17 23.10 -12.59 -5.61
N ALA A 18 23.09 -13.31 -4.49
CA ALA A 18 23.01 -12.69 -3.18
C ALA A 18 24.30 -11.90 -2.88
N PHE A 19 24.15 -10.70 -2.32
CA PHE A 19 25.30 -9.88 -1.91
C PHE A 19 25.91 -10.46 -0.64
N THR A 20 27.18 -10.85 -0.70
CA THR A 20 27.90 -11.48 0.40
C THR A 20 28.88 -10.52 1.06
N ARG A 21 29.44 -10.93 2.20
CA ARG A 21 30.48 -10.15 2.89
C ARG A 21 31.78 -10.07 2.09
N GLU A 22 32.03 -11.03 1.19
CA GLU A 22 33.22 -11.06 0.34
C GLU A 22 33.19 -9.95 -0.73
N ASP A 23 31.99 -9.54 -1.15
CA ASP A 23 31.79 -8.48 -2.14
C ASP A 23 32.11 -7.08 -1.59
N ASN A 24 32.06 -6.91 -0.26
CA ASN A 24 32.44 -5.66 0.40
C ASN A 24 33.30 -5.90 1.67
N PRO A 25 34.60 -6.22 1.50
CA PRO A 25 35.48 -6.58 2.61
C PRO A 25 35.85 -5.38 3.49
N LYS A 26 35.80 -4.15 2.95
CA LYS A 26 36.15 -2.91 3.67
C LYS A 26 34.96 -2.27 4.39
N GLY A 27 33.73 -2.74 4.13
CA GLY A 27 32.51 -2.21 4.72
C GLY A 27 32.14 -0.82 4.20
N LEU A 28 31.16 -0.19 4.86
CA LEU A 28 30.75 1.18 4.57
C LEU A 28 31.65 2.20 5.27
N LEU A 29 32.04 3.26 4.56
CA LEU A 29 32.88 4.33 5.09
C LEU A 29 32.09 5.32 5.96
N GLU A 30 30.87 5.65 5.51
CA GLU A 30 29.98 6.64 6.12
C GLU A 30 28.82 5.99 6.88
N GLU A 31 28.34 6.70 7.89
CA GLU A 31 27.18 6.27 8.67
C GLU A 31 25.87 6.77 8.02
N SER A 32 24.91 5.88 7.88
CA SER A 32 23.55 6.19 7.42
C SER A 32 22.58 5.91 8.56
N SER A 33 21.75 6.89 8.88
CA SER A 33 20.76 6.83 9.95
C SER A 33 19.36 7.17 9.43
N PHE A 34 18.37 6.35 9.79
CA PHE A 34 16.96 6.64 9.52
C PHE A 34 16.14 6.55 10.80
N ALA A 35 15.22 7.49 10.97
CA ALA A 35 14.30 7.53 12.10
C ALA A 35 12.84 7.53 11.61
N THR A 36 11.96 6.87 12.37
CA THR A 36 10.52 6.93 12.16
C THR A 36 9.77 7.04 13.48
N LEU A 37 8.84 7.99 13.54
CA LEU A 37 7.93 8.14 14.68
C LEU A 37 6.82 7.10 14.63
N PHE A 38 6.41 6.59 15.79
CA PHE A 38 5.27 5.68 15.92
C PHE A 38 4.19 6.24 16.86
N PRO A 39 2.93 5.84 16.69
CA PRO A 39 1.85 6.28 17.57
C PRO A 39 1.96 5.65 18.97
N LYS A 40 1.60 6.41 20.02
CA LYS A 40 1.65 5.95 21.43
C LYS A 40 0.98 4.60 21.71
N TYR A 41 -0.15 4.30 21.07
CA TYR A 41 -0.83 3.01 21.26
C TYR A 41 0.00 1.79 20.80
N ARG A 42 1.04 2.01 19.97
CA ARG A 42 1.89 0.94 19.42
C ARG A 42 3.08 0.61 20.31
N GLU A 43 3.36 1.46 21.29
CA GLU A 43 4.51 1.38 22.20
C GLU A 43 4.62 0.03 22.93
N ALA A 44 3.53 -0.44 23.53
CA ALA A 44 3.52 -1.68 24.31
C ALA A 44 3.97 -2.90 23.49
N TYR A 45 3.47 -3.00 22.25
CA TYR A 45 3.87 -4.07 21.33
C TYR A 45 5.33 -3.92 20.86
N LEU A 46 5.75 -2.69 20.53
CA LEU A 46 7.12 -2.45 20.07
C LEU A 46 8.13 -2.82 21.14
N LYS A 47 7.86 -2.49 22.39
CA LYS A 47 8.69 -2.87 23.54
C LYS A 47 8.82 -4.39 23.67
N GLU A 48 7.74 -5.13 23.47
CA GLU A 48 7.73 -6.60 23.55
C GLU A 48 8.50 -7.25 22.39
N CYS A 49 8.30 -6.77 21.15
CA CYS A 49 8.94 -7.36 19.97
C CYS A 49 10.34 -6.82 19.68
N TRP A 50 10.80 -5.76 20.36
CA TRP A 50 12.07 -5.09 20.06
C TRP A 50 13.31 -5.99 20.07
N PRO A 51 13.47 -6.93 21.04
CA PRO A 51 14.60 -7.85 21.03
C PRO A 51 14.68 -8.69 19.76
N LEU A 52 13.53 -9.06 19.19
CA LEU A 52 13.47 -9.82 17.94
C LEU A 52 13.89 -8.95 16.74
N VAL A 53 13.52 -7.67 16.74
CA VAL A 53 13.95 -6.69 15.72
C VAL A 53 15.46 -6.50 15.75
N GLN A 54 16.03 -6.32 16.95
CA GLN A 54 17.48 -6.18 17.13
C GLN A 54 18.24 -7.43 16.67
N LYS A 55 17.71 -8.62 16.97
CA LYS A 55 18.29 -9.89 16.50
C LYS A 55 18.30 -9.95 14.97
N ALA A 56 17.15 -9.69 14.33
CA ALA A 56 17.03 -9.77 12.87
C ALA A 56 17.91 -8.74 12.14
N LEU A 57 18.00 -7.51 12.64
CA LEU A 57 18.88 -6.48 12.07
C LEU A 57 20.36 -6.70 12.40
N GLY A 58 20.65 -7.34 13.53
CA GLY A 58 22.00 -7.73 13.94
C GLY A 58 22.66 -8.72 12.98
N GLU A 59 21.89 -9.61 12.36
CA GLU A 59 22.38 -10.52 11.30
C GLU A 59 22.93 -9.76 10.08
N HIS A 60 22.40 -8.55 9.82
CA HIS A 60 22.85 -7.66 8.76
C HIS A 60 23.82 -6.57 9.25
N TYR A 61 24.28 -6.63 10.51
CA TYR A 61 25.14 -5.62 11.14
C TYR A 61 24.56 -4.19 11.16
N VAL A 62 23.23 -4.07 11.21
CA VAL A 62 22.52 -2.79 11.36
C VAL A 62 22.10 -2.64 12.81
N ASN A 63 22.42 -1.50 13.43
CA ASN A 63 21.99 -1.19 14.79
C ASN A 63 20.57 -0.63 14.80
N ALA A 64 19.80 -0.95 15.83
CA ALA A 64 18.43 -0.49 16.00
C ALA A 64 18.19 -0.05 17.44
N ALA A 65 17.72 1.20 17.61
CA ALA A 65 17.33 1.76 18.89
C ALA A 65 15.85 2.18 18.91
N LEU A 66 15.22 2.01 20.07
CA LEU A 66 13.83 2.36 20.35
C LEU A 66 13.81 3.41 21.44
N ASP A 67 13.30 4.60 21.12
CA ASP A 67 13.06 5.66 22.07
C ASP A 67 11.57 5.71 22.45
N LEU A 68 11.27 5.42 23.71
CA LEU A 68 9.92 5.44 24.26
C LEU A 68 9.49 6.84 24.70
N ILE A 69 10.44 7.75 24.96
CA ILE A 69 10.17 9.12 25.40
C ILE A 69 9.73 9.95 24.19
N GLU A 70 10.54 9.91 23.12
CA GLU A 70 10.21 10.58 21.87
C GLU A 70 9.16 9.81 21.04
N GLY A 71 9.02 8.51 21.27
CA GLY A 71 8.16 7.63 20.47
C GLY A 71 8.74 7.41 19.07
N SER A 72 10.05 7.20 18.98
CA SER A 72 10.79 7.07 17.73
C SER A 72 11.54 5.73 17.65
N MET A 73 11.67 5.18 16.45
CA MET A 73 12.52 4.04 16.13
C MET A 73 13.62 4.52 15.20
N THR A 74 14.87 4.19 15.52
CA THR A 74 16.04 4.57 14.74
C THR A 74 16.81 3.33 14.29
N VAL A 75 17.31 3.36 13.06
CA VAL A 75 18.21 2.34 12.51
C VAL A 75 19.46 3.03 11.97
N THR A 76 20.63 2.51 12.32
CA THR A 76 21.93 3.06 11.91
C THR A 76 22.84 1.98 11.34
N THR A 77 23.57 2.31 10.28
CA THR A 77 24.62 1.42 9.77
C THR A 77 25.81 1.40 10.72
N THR A 78 26.50 0.27 10.76
CA THR A 78 27.77 0.13 11.47
C THR A 78 28.92 -0.02 10.48
N LYS A 79 30.17 0.16 10.95
CA LYS A 79 31.39 -0.11 10.15
C LYS A 79 31.50 -1.56 9.66
N LYS A 80 30.71 -2.49 10.22
CA LYS A 80 30.68 -3.91 9.85
C LYS A 80 29.58 -4.23 8.83
N THR A 81 28.72 -3.26 8.50
CA THR A 81 27.69 -3.42 7.47
C THR A 81 28.37 -3.63 6.13
N PHE A 82 28.15 -4.79 5.52
CA PHE A 82 28.70 -5.12 4.21
C PHE A 82 27.72 -4.71 3.10
N ASP A 83 26.43 -4.99 3.27
CA ASP A 83 25.39 -4.70 2.29
C ASP A 83 24.93 -3.22 2.38
N PRO A 84 25.15 -2.40 1.32
CA PRO A 84 24.70 -1.01 1.29
C PRO A 84 23.17 -0.87 1.27
N TYR A 85 22.42 -1.87 0.79
CA TYR A 85 20.96 -1.82 0.69
C TYR A 85 20.24 -2.27 1.97
N ALA A 86 20.93 -2.96 2.88
CA ALA A 86 20.39 -3.42 4.16
C ALA A 86 19.74 -2.29 4.98
N ILE A 87 20.32 -1.08 4.96
CA ILE A 87 19.77 0.07 5.68
C ILE A 87 18.43 0.55 5.11
N ILE A 88 18.22 0.40 3.80
CA ILE A 88 16.97 0.76 3.13
C ILE A 88 15.86 -0.23 3.53
N ARG A 89 16.20 -1.53 3.61
CA ARG A 89 15.29 -2.57 4.12
C ARG A 89 14.97 -2.37 5.60
N ALA A 90 15.97 -2.03 6.42
CA ALA A 90 15.79 -1.72 7.83
C ALA A 90 14.87 -0.50 8.05
N ARG A 91 15.06 0.56 7.25
CA ARG A 91 14.17 1.74 7.23
C ARG A 91 12.73 1.35 6.92
N ASP A 92 12.53 0.45 5.96
CA ASP A 92 11.20 0.03 5.55
C ASP A 92 10.55 -0.91 6.59
N LEU A 93 11.35 -1.73 7.29
CA LEU A 93 10.92 -2.51 8.45
C LEU A 93 10.35 -1.61 9.56
N ILE A 94 11.08 -0.58 10.00
CA ILE A 94 10.60 0.32 11.06
C ILE A 94 9.36 1.11 10.62
N LYS A 95 9.26 1.49 9.34
CA LYS A 95 8.04 2.11 8.78
C LYS A 95 6.84 1.17 8.85
N LEU A 96 7.02 -0.12 8.54
CA LEU A 96 5.94 -1.11 8.61
C LEU A 96 5.48 -1.35 10.05
N LEU A 97 6.42 -1.45 10.99
CA LEU A 97 6.13 -1.57 12.42
C LEU A 97 5.34 -0.36 12.95
N ALA A 98 5.72 0.85 12.52
CA ALA A 98 4.99 2.08 12.84
C ALA A 98 3.56 2.09 12.26
N ARG A 99 3.33 1.39 11.15
CA ARG A 99 2.00 1.16 10.53
C ARG A 99 1.28 -0.07 11.08
N SER A 100 1.68 -0.53 12.27
CA SER A 100 1.12 -1.67 13.02
C SER A 100 1.04 -2.99 12.25
N VAL A 101 1.96 -3.21 11.31
CA VAL A 101 2.20 -4.56 10.80
C VAL A 101 2.87 -5.39 11.92
N PRO A 102 2.43 -6.65 12.14
CA PRO A 102 3.09 -7.54 13.09
C PRO A 102 4.53 -7.86 12.67
N PHE A 103 5.43 -8.05 13.64
CA PHE A 103 6.84 -8.35 13.41
C PHE A 103 7.06 -9.59 12.53
N GLU A 104 6.33 -10.68 12.81
CA GLU A 104 6.41 -11.94 12.05
C GLU A 104 6.24 -11.75 10.54
N GLN A 105 5.38 -10.79 10.17
CA GLN A 105 5.14 -10.49 8.78
C GLN A 105 6.09 -9.41 8.27
N ALA A 106 6.43 -8.42 9.09
CA ALA A 106 7.30 -7.32 8.71
C ALA A 106 8.75 -7.76 8.43
N VAL A 107 9.29 -8.73 9.18
CA VAL A 107 10.68 -9.22 9.04
C VAL A 107 10.98 -9.77 7.63
N ARG A 108 9.95 -10.20 6.90
CA ARG A 108 10.06 -10.67 5.51
C ARG A 108 10.60 -9.59 4.55
N ILE A 109 10.53 -8.31 4.90
CA ILE A 109 11.12 -7.21 4.10
C ILE A 109 12.65 -7.27 4.03
N LEU A 110 13.29 -8.03 4.92
CA LEU A 110 14.73 -8.26 4.89
C LEU A 110 15.13 -9.24 3.78
N GLN A 111 14.20 -9.90 3.10
CA GLN A 111 14.47 -10.75 1.93
C GLN A 111 14.47 -9.91 0.64
N ASP A 112 15.34 -10.24 -0.32
CA ASP A 112 15.53 -9.42 -1.55
C ASP A 112 14.28 -9.39 -2.46
N ASP A 113 13.53 -10.50 -2.53
CA ASP A 113 12.35 -10.64 -3.40
C ASP A 113 11.11 -9.88 -2.90
N ILE A 114 11.16 -9.34 -1.68
CA ILE A 114 10.02 -8.76 -0.99
C ILE A 114 10.23 -7.26 -0.85
N ALA A 115 9.24 -6.49 -1.30
CA ALA A 115 9.19 -5.07 -1.11
C ALA A 115 7.97 -4.66 -0.28
N CYS A 116 7.95 -3.41 0.16
CA CYS A 116 6.82 -2.83 0.86
C CYS A 116 6.22 -1.65 0.09
N ASP A 117 4.93 -1.41 0.27
CA ASP A 117 4.24 -0.25 -0.27
C ASP A 117 3.26 0.33 0.77
N ILE A 118 3.42 1.61 1.11
CA ILE A 118 2.53 2.35 2.01
C ILE A 118 1.68 3.31 1.18
N ILE A 119 0.44 2.91 0.92
CA ILE A 119 -0.50 3.65 0.07
C ILE A 119 -1.31 4.63 0.92
N LYS A 120 -1.13 5.93 0.69
CA LYS A 120 -1.92 6.98 1.36
C LYS A 120 -3.30 7.09 0.73
N ILE A 121 -4.34 6.78 1.51
CA ILE A 121 -5.75 6.83 1.07
C ILE A 121 -6.53 8.01 1.65
N GLY A 122 -6.04 8.63 2.73
CA GLY A 122 -6.79 9.65 3.49
C GLY A 122 -7.18 10.90 2.69
N THR A 123 -6.40 11.30 1.68
CA THR A 123 -6.66 12.51 0.88
C THR A 123 -7.53 12.24 -0.35
N LEU A 124 -7.83 10.98 -0.66
CA LEU A 124 -8.53 10.61 -1.90
C LEU A 124 -10.03 10.90 -1.86
N VAL A 125 -10.62 11.03 -0.67
CA VAL A 125 -12.06 11.22 -0.49
C VAL A 125 -12.32 12.40 0.46
N ARG A 126 -13.04 13.43 -0.02
CA ARG A 126 -13.34 14.64 0.76
C ARG A 126 -14.25 14.38 1.96
N LYS A 127 -15.32 13.60 1.77
CA LYS A 127 -16.32 13.33 2.82
C LYS A 127 -15.88 12.16 3.70
N ARG A 128 -15.77 12.39 5.02
CA ARG A 128 -15.35 11.39 6.00
C ARG A 128 -16.22 10.11 5.97
N GLU A 129 -17.54 10.25 5.91
CA GLU A 129 -18.45 9.09 5.85
C GLU A 129 -18.22 8.23 4.61
N THR A 130 -17.99 8.88 3.46
CA THR A 130 -17.72 8.17 2.20
C THR A 130 -16.38 7.45 2.26
N PHE A 131 -15.38 8.07 2.90
CA PHE A 131 -14.08 7.46 3.14
C PHE A 131 -14.21 6.19 3.99
N ILE A 132 -14.93 6.25 5.11
CA ILE A 132 -15.16 5.09 5.99
C ILE A 132 -15.87 3.96 5.24
N LYS A 133 -16.93 4.28 4.48
CA LYS A 133 -17.67 3.29 3.68
C LYS A 133 -16.81 2.65 2.59
N ARG A 134 -15.96 3.42 1.90
CA ARG A 134 -15.04 2.88 0.86
C ARG A 134 -13.90 2.07 1.46
N ARG A 135 -13.35 2.48 2.61
CA ARG A 135 -12.34 1.71 3.35
C ARG A 135 -12.92 0.39 3.87
N ALA A 136 -14.12 0.40 4.43
CA ALA A 136 -14.81 -0.82 4.86
C ALA A 136 -15.12 -1.76 3.68
N ARG A 137 -15.46 -1.21 2.51
CA ARG A 137 -15.64 -1.98 1.27
C ARG A 137 -14.35 -2.69 0.82
N LEU A 138 -13.19 -2.05 1.00
CA LEU A 138 -11.88 -2.67 0.69
C LEU A 138 -11.61 -3.88 1.59
N LEU A 139 -11.94 -3.79 2.88
CA LEU A 139 -11.83 -4.90 3.82
C LEU A 139 -12.81 -6.04 3.47
N GLY A 140 -14.04 -5.67 3.11
CA GLY A 140 -15.11 -6.62 2.81
C GLY A 140 -15.79 -7.20 4.06
N PRO A 141 -16.90 -7.94 3.89
CA PRO A 141 -17.56 -8.61 5.00
C PRO A 141 -16.62 -9.67 5.60
N LYS A 142 -16.40 -9.61 6.92
CA LYS A 142 -15.47 -10.48 7.66
C LYS A 142 -14.04 -10.54 7.06
N GLY A 143 -13.60 -9.51 6.34
CA GLY A 143 -12.25 -9.49 5.73
C GLY A 143 -12.11 -10.33 4.44
N SER A 144 -13.20 -10.87 3.89
CA SER A 144 -13.15 -11.78 2.73
C SER A 144 -12.53 -11.15 1.47
N THR A 145 -12.89 -9.90 1.15
CA THR A 145 -12.32 -9.16 0.00
C THR A 145 -10.82 -8.98 0.16
N LEU A 146 -10.37 -8.60 1.36
CA LEU A 146 -8.95 -8.41 1.65
C LEU A 146 -8.20 -9.74 1.55
N LYS A 147 -8.75 -10.83 2.13
CA LYS A 147 -8.10 -12.14 2.06
C LYS A 147 -7.99 -12.69 0.65
N ALA A 148 -9.04 -12.49 -0.17
CA ALA A 148 -9.00 -12.85 -1.59
C ALA A 148 -7.92 -12.06 -2.34
N LEU A 149 -7.76 -10.77 -2.02
CA LEU A 149 -6.72 -9.94 -2.64
C LEU A 149 -5.32 -10.42 -2.23
N GLU A 150 -5.10 -10.73 -0.95
CA GLU A 150 -3.83 -11.29 -0.46
C GLU A 150 -3.43 -12.58 -1.19
N LEU A 151 -4.37 -13.51 -1.35
CA LEU A 151 -4.13 -14.80 -2.03
C LEU A 151 -3.89 -14.64 -3.53
N LEU A 152 -4.51 -13.65 -4.17
CA LEU A 152 -4.34 -13.40 -5.60
C LEU A 152 -3.00 -12.74 -5.92
N THR A 153 -2.55 -11.81 -5.08
CA THR A 153 -1.32 -11.04 -5.31
C THR A 153 -0.10 -11.58 -4.57
N ASN A 154 -0.26 -12.62 -3.74
CA ASN A 154 0.77 -13.13 -2.82
C ASN A 154 1.36 -12.02 -1.93
N CYS A 155 0.52 -11.04 -1.57
CA CYS A 155 0.91 -9.95 -0.68
C CYS A 155 0.19 -10.09 0.65
N TYR A 156 0.80 -9.57 1.70
CA TYR A 156 0.12 -9.27 2.95
C TYR A 156 -0.36 -7.82 2.93
N ILE A 157 -1.61 -7.58 3.35
CA ILE A 157 -2.22 -6.25 3.26
C ILE A 157 -2.81 -5.87 4.61
N MET A 158 -2.35 -4.75 5.16
CA MET A 158 -2.86 -4.18 6.40
C MET A 158 -3.55 -2.84 6.12
N VAL A 159 -4.86 -2.77 6.37
CA VAL A 159 -5.65 -1.55 6.19
C VAL A 159 -5.83 -0.87 7.55
N GLN A 160 -5.14 0.24 7.77
CA GLN A 160 -5.20 0.96 9.04
C GLN A 160 -5.25 2.48 8.88
N GLY A 161 -6.24 3.09 9.55
CA GLY A 161 -6.39 4.55 9.57
C GLY A 161 -6.55 5.11 8.16
N ASN A 162 -5.58 5.93 7.75
CA ASN A 162 -5.55 6.66 6.48
C ASN A 162 -4.56 6.07 5.47
N THR A 163 -4.00 4.90 5.75
CA THR A 163 -3.02 4.21 4.91
C THR A 163 -3.38 2.74 4.73
N VAL A 164 -2.94 2.16 3.62
CA VAL A 164 -2.95 0.72 3.39
C VAL A 164 -1.49 0.32 3.19
N SER A 165 -0.98 -0.52 4.07
CA SER A 165 0.36 -1.09 3.96
C SER A 165 0.25 -2.43 3.23
N ALA A 166 1.11 -2.66 2.25
CA ALA A 166 1.22 -3.92 1.54
C ALA A 166 2.67 -4.41 1.58
N LEU A 167 2.85 -5.73 1.66
CA LEU A 167 4.15 -6.39 1.67
C LEU A 167 4.10 -7.58 0.72
N GLY A 168 5.07 -7.70 -0.19
CA GLY A 168 5.15 -8.84 -1.11
C GLY A 168 5.96 -8.53 -2.37
N PRO A 169 5.81 -9.34 -3.43
CA PRO A 169 6.55 -9.15 -4.66
C PRO A 169 6.10 -7.90 -5.42
N PHE A 170 7.00 -7.29 -6.20
CA PHE A 170 6.75 -6.05 -6.94
C PHE A 170 5.52 -6.12 -7.87
N SER A 171 5.32 -7.25 -8.56
CA SER A 171 4.16 -7.47 -9.43
C SER A 171 2.84 -7.42 -8.65
N GLY A 172 2.81 -8.06 -7.48
CA GLY A 172 1.68 -8.05 -6.56
C GLY A 172 1.40 -6.66 -6.01
N LEU A 173 2.44 -5.94 -5.55
CA LEU A 173 2.30 -4.58 -5.02
C LEU A 173 1.70 -3.61 -6.03
N LYS A 174 2.09 -3.70 -7.31
CA LYS A 174 1.53 -2.87 -8.39
C LYS A 174 0.02 -3.10 -8.56
N GLU A 175 -0.41 -4.36 -8.53
CA GLU A 175 -1.84 -4.71 -8.62
C GLU A 175 -2.60 -4.28 -7.36
N VAL A 176 -2.06 -4.51 -6.16
CA VAL A 176 -2.66 -4.03 -4.90
C VAL A 176 -2.84 -2.52 -4.91
N ARG A 177 -1.81 -1.77 -5.30
CA ARG A 177 -1.88 -0.29 -5.41
C ARG A 177 -3.00 0.14 -6.34
N LYS A 178 -3.11 -0.49 -7.51
CA LYS A 178 -4.19 -0.21 -8.46
C LYS A 178 -5.55 -0.48 -7.83
N VAL A 179 -5.75 -1.64 -7.19
CA VAL A 179 -7.02 -2.01 -6.55
C VAL A 179 -7.43 -1.03 -5.45
N VAL A 180 -6.48 -0.64 -4.60
CA VAL A 180 -6.73 0.30 -3.49
C VAL A 180 -7.14 1.67 -4.03
N LEU A 181 -6.40 2.21 -5.01
CA LEU A 181 -6.70 3.52 -5.60
C LEU A 181 -8.05 3.53 -6.33
N ASP A 182 -8.37 2.49 -7.09
CA ASP A 182 -9.64 2.36 -7.81
C ASP A 182 -10.83 2.24 -6.84
N THR A 183 -10.64 1.52 -5.74
CA THR A 183 -11.65 1.41 -4.68
C THR A 183 -11.96 2.78 -4.08
N MET A 184 -10.93 3.59 -3.86
CA MET A 184 -11.06 4.96 -3.39
C MET A 184 -11.67 5.90 -4.45
N LYS A 185 -11.52 5.59 -5.75
CA LYS A 185 -12.19 6.27 -6.88
C LYS A 185 -13.63 5.80 -7.16
N ASN A 186 -14.23 5.05 -6.23
CA ASN A 186 -15.60 4.52 -6.31
C ASN A 186 -15.80 3.41 -7.35
N ILE A 187 -14.77 2.63 -7.65
CA ILE A 187 -14.90 1.33 -8.32
C ILE A 187 -15.02 0.28 -7.21
N HIS A 188 -15.77 -0.80 -7.42
CA HIS A 188 -15.88 -1.86 -6.40
C HIS A 188 -14.68 -2.83 -6.52
N PRO A 189 -13.99 -3.20 -5.42
CA PRO A 189 -12.79 -4.05 -5.48
C PRO A 189 -13.08 -5.42 -6.12
N ILE A 190 -14.31 -5.92 -6.00
CA ILE A 190 -14.74 -7.19 -6.65
C ILE A 190 -14.49 -7.23 -8.16
N TYR A 191 -14.57 -6.09 -8.85
CA TYR A 191 -14.30 -6.04 -10.29
C TYR A 191 -12.83 -6.28 -10.59
N ASN A 192 -11.96 -5.67 -9.79
CA ASN A 192 -10.51 -5.86 -9.90
C ASN A 192 -10.12 -7.28 -9.46
N ILE A 193 -10.73 -7.83 -8.42
CA ILE A 193 -10.53 -9.24 -8.01
C ILE A 193 -10.92 -10.19 -9.15
N LYS A 194 -12.09 -10.03 -9.78
CA LYS A 194 -12.47 -10.84 -10.94
C LYS A 194 -11.47 -10.72 -12.10
N THR A 195 -10.99 -9.51 -12.34
CA THR A 195 -9.98 -9.24 -13.38
C THR A 195 -8.68 -9.97 -13.05
N LEU A 196 -8.24 -9.95 -11.79
CA LEU A 196 -7.04 -10.67 -11.32
C LEU A 196 -7.21 -12.19 -11.40
N MET A 197 -8.39 -12.72 -11.08
CA MET A 197 -8.69 -14.15 -11.24
C MET A 197 -8.56 -14.57 -12.71
N ILE A 198 -9.16 -13.82 -13.63
CA ILE A 198 -9.09 -14.09 -15.07
C ILE A 198 -7.64 -14.01 -15.56
N LYS A 199 -6.90 -12.95 -15.19
CA LYS A 199 -5.48 -12.81 -15.53
C LYS A 199 -4.63 -13.99 -15.03
N ARG A 200 -4.90 -14.48 -13.81
CA ARG A 200 -4.16 -15.60 -13.23
C ARG A 200 -4.43 -16.91 -13.96
N GLU A 201 -5.66 -17.14 -14.41
CA GLU A 201 -5.97 -18.30 -15.25
C GLU A 201 -5.35 -18.18 -16.64
N LEU A 202 -5.50 -17.03 -17.31
CA LEU A 202 -4.90 -16.78 -18.63
C LEU A 202 -3.36 -16.86 -18.64
N ALA A 203 -2.71 -16.53 -17.52
CA ALA A 203 -1.25 -16.62 -17.40
C ALA A 203 -0.74 -18.08 -17.37
N LYS A 204 -1.60 -19.04 -16.97
CA LYS A 204 -1.23 -20.47 -16.97
C LYS A 204 -1.07 -20.98 -18.39
N ASP A 205 -1.91 -20.52 -19.32
CA ASP A 205 -1.92 -20.96 -20.71
C ASP A 205 -0.72 -20.38 -21.49
N PRO A 206 0.21 -21.21 -22.02
CA PRO A 206 1.44 -20.72 -22.65
C PRO A 206 1.19 -19.94 -23.95
N GLU A 207 0.20 -20.34 -24.76
CA GLU A 207 -0.13 -19.71 -26.06
C GLU A 207 -0.67 -18.28 -25.92
N LEU A 208 -1.34 -17.99 -24.80
CA LEU A 208 -1.98 -16.71 -24.55
C LEU A 208 -1.03 -15.68 -23.91
N ARG A 209 0.15 -16.09 -23.42
CA ARG A 209 1.10 -15.19 -22.73
C ARG A 209 1.62 -14.06 -23.61
N THR A 210 1.79 -14.31 -24.90
CA THR A 210 2.30 -13.32 -25.88
C THR A 210 1.20 -12.43 -26.46
N GLN A 211 -0.07 -12.76 -26.24
CA GLN A 211 -1.21 -12.06 -26.82
C GLN A 211 -1.83 -11.04 -25.85
N SER A 212 -2.47 -10.00 -26.39
CA SER A 212 -3.21 -9.03 -25.56
C SER A 212 -4.48 -9.63 -24.95
N TRP A 213 -4.62 -9.52 -23.64
CA TRP A 213 -5.77 -10.08 -22.89
C TRP A 213 -7.00 -9.18 -22.85
N GLU A 214 -6.99 -8.00 -23.48
CA GLU A 214 -8.09 -7.03 -23.38
C GLU A 214 -9.46 -7.56 -23.79
N ARG A 215 -9.50 -8.56 -24.67
CA ARG A 215 -10.73 -9.22 -25.13
C ARG A 215 -11.41 -10.01 -24.02
N PHE A 216 -10.63 -10.62 -23.12
CA PHE A 216 -11.12 -11.49 -22.05
C PHE A 216 -11.43 -10.72 -20.77
N LEU A 217 -10.85 -9.51 -20.61
CA LEU A 217 -11.07 -8.71 -19.42
C LEU A 217 -12.44 -8.01 -19.46
N PRO A 218 -13.24 -8.13 -18.38
CA PRO A 218 -14.56 -7.52 -18.34
C PRO A 218 -14.47 -5.99 -18.30
N LYS A 219 -15.02 -5.33 -19.33
CA LYS A 219 -15.06 -3.86 -19.44
C LYS A 219 -16.24 -3.30 -18.65
N PHE A 220 -16.03 -2.98 -17.38
CA PHE A 220 -17.04 -2.32 -16.55
C PHE A 220 -17.14 -0.84 -16.88
N LYS A 221 -17.91 -0.49 -17.91
CA LYS A 221 -18.27 0.90 -18.20
C LYS A 221 -19.33 1.39 -17.22
N ARG A 222 -19.13 2.57 -16.64
CA ARG A 222 -20.22 3.29 -15.95
C ARG A 222 -21.34 3.51 -16.95
N LYS A 223 -22.46 2.82 -16.76
CA LYS A 223 -23.71 3.15 -17.46
C LYS A 223 -24.20 4.49 -16.91
N ASN A 224 -23.79 5.59 -17.52
CA ASN A 224 -24.39 6.91 -17.27
C ASN A 224 -25.79 6.93 -17.88
N LEU A 225 -26.72 6.16 -17.30
CA LEU A 225 -28.13 6.12 -17.69
C LEU A 225 -28.85 7.37 -17.16
N LYS A 226 -28.34 8.55 -17.50
CA LYS A 226 -29.13 9.77 -17.39
C LYS A 226 -29.76 10.01 -18.76
N LYS A 227 -30.87 9.33 -19.03
CA LYS A 227 -31.74 9.61 -20.19
C LYS A 227 -32.43 10.98 -20.10
N ARG A 228 -32.10 11.79 -19.09
CA ARG A 228 -32.88 12.94 -18.69
C ARG A 228 -32.09 14.23 -18.90
N LYS A 229 -32.50 15.01 -19.90
CA LYS A 229 -31.87 16.29 -20.28
C LYS A 229 -32.02 17.37 -19.20
N GLU A 230 -33.12 17.36 -18.43
CA GLU A 230 -33.38 18.38 -17.40
C GLU A 230 -34.01 17.80 -16.11
N PRO A 231 -33.66 18.27 -14.91
CA PRO A 231 -34.21 17.77 -13.63
C PRO A 231 -35.72 18.02 -13.48
N LYS A 232 -36.43 17.21 -12.67
CA LYS A 232 -37.90 17.34 -12.42
C LYS A 232 -38.25 18.61 -11.66
N LYS A 233 -37.29 19.12 -10.89
CA LYS A 233 -37.36 20.38 -10.16
C LYS A 233 -36.11 21.16 -10.53
N LYS A 234 -36.27 22.22 -11.32
CA LYS A 234 -35.22 23.21 -11.52
C LYS A 234 -35.28 24.16 -10.33
N ASN A 235 -34.39 23.99 -9.36
CA ASN A 235 -34.21 24.98 -8.31
C ASN A 235 -33.47 26.17 -8.93
N ILE A 236 -34.19 27.23 -9.27
CA ILE A 236 -33.58 28.52 -9.63
C ILE A 236 -32.86 28.99 -8.37
N LYS A 237 -31.54 29.14 -8.43
CA LYS A 237 -30.78 29.69 -7.31
C LYS A 237 -31.23 31.14 -7.14
N LYS A 238 -31.77 31.48 -5.96
CA LYS A 238 -32.02 32.87 -5.59
C LYS A 238 -30.68 33.60 -5.57
N GLU A 239 -30.70 34.88 -5.96
CA GLU A 239 -29.52 35.75 -5.85
C GLU A 239 -29.07 35.79 -4.39
N TYR A 240 -27.75 35.70 -4.18
CA TYR A 240 -27.20 35.67 -2.83
C TYR A 240 -27.31 37.07 -2.23
N THR A 241 -28.19 37.22 -1.24
CA THR A 241 -28.26 38.42 -0.41
C THR A 241 -27.52 38.16 0.90
N PRO A 242 -26.56 39.00 1.31
CA PRO A 242 -25.86 38.83 2.59
C PRO A 242 -26.77 39.14 3.79
N PHE A 243 -27.88 39.85 3.56
CA PHE A 243 -28.86 40.19 4.57
C PHE A 243 -29.89 39.07 4.74
N PRO A 244 -30.21 38.67 5.99
CA PRO A 244 -31.32 37.76 6.24
C PRO A 244 -32.66 38.44 5.94
N PRO A 245 -33.70 37.69 5.52
CA PRO A 245 -35.04 38.24 5.38
C PRO A 245 -35.61 38.66 6.76
N PRO A 246 -36.55 39.61 6.81
CA PRO A 246 -37.22 39.98 8.06
C PRO A 246 -37.95 38.78 8.68
N GLN A 247 -37.98 38.73 10.01
CA GLN A 247 -38.74 37.72 10.74
C GLN A 247 -40.25 37.96 10.54
N PRO A 248 -41.08 36.90 10.44
CA PRO A 248 -42.52 37.08 10.38
C PRO A 248 -43.04 37.70 11.68
N GLU A 249 -43.92 38.70 11.58
CA GLU A 249 -44.50 39.37 12.74
C GLU A 249 -45.36 38.41 13.57
N SER A 250 -45.27 38.53 14.90
CA SER A 250 -46.12 37.79 15.81
C SER A 250 -47.48 38.47 15.95
N GLN A 251 -48.54 37.73 16.30
CA GLN A 251 -49.87 38.31 16.54
C GLN A 251 -49.92 39.34 17.68
N VAL A 252 -48.90 39.39 18.54
CA VAL A 252 -48.77 40.37 19.65
C VAL A 252 -48.20 41.70 19.16
N SER A 253 -47.61 41.73 17.96
CA SER A 253 -46.90 42.87 17.38
C SER A 253 -47.72 43.61 16.31
N ARG A 254 -49.02 43.32 16.20
CA ARG A 254 -49.93 43.84 15.18
C ARG A 254 -50.98 44.77 15.77
#